data_AF-A0A3D1US56-F1
#
_entry.id   AF-A0A3D1US56-F1
#
_cell.length_a   1.000
_cell.length_b   1.000
_cell.length_c   1.000
_cell.angle_alpha   90.00
_cell.angle_beta   90.00
_cell.angle_gamma   90.00
#
_symmetry.space_group_name_H-M   'P 1'
#
loop_
_entity.id
_entity.type
_entity.pdbx_description
1 polymer ?
#
loop_
_entity_poly.entity_id
_entity_poly.type
_entity_poly.pdbx_seq_one_letter_code
_entity_poly.pdbx_strand_id
1 'polypeptide(L)'
;MDEKFTQAVCRIVENDKRYHSSAYEFISGAVSYTIHKTDRAKNPRGSRHISGQELVAGALAYALEQFGPLAPDVLEDWGIAEGRDIGNIVYNMIQVELLSASPEDSRSDFNCYPDIPGFLRRKLDEESRNIPSVKPPFIA
;
A
#
# COMPACT_ATOMS: atom_id res chain seq x y z
N MET A 1 -18.41 5.47 -2.43
CA MET A 1 -17.13 5.92 -3.01
C MET A 1 -17.40 7.27 -3.67
N ASP A 2 -16.52 8.24 -3.47
CA ASP A 2 -16.75 9.62 -3.92
C ASP A 2 -16.65 9.70 -5.46
N GLU A 3 -17.71 10.18 -6.15
CA GLU A 3 -17.75 10.24 -7.63
C GLU A 3 -16.58 11.07 -8.20
N LYS A 4 -16.15 12.10 -7.46
CA LYS A 4 -15.00 12.93 -7.80
C LYS A 4 -13.68 12.16 -7.76
N PHE A 5 -13.52 11.25 -6.80
CA PHE A 5 -12.33 10.41 -6.69
C PHE A 5 -12.22 9.49 -7.91
N THR A 6 -13.30 8.78 -8.25
CA THR A 6 -13.32 7.89 -9.41
C THR A 6 -13.00 8.65 -10.71
N GLN A 7 -13.56 9.85 -10.88
CA GLN A 7 -13.26 10.67 -12.06
C GLN A 7 -11.78 11.11 -12.11
N ALA A 8 -11.19 11.49 -10.97
CA ALA A 8 -9.78 11.85 -10.89
C ALA A 8 -8.87 10.65 -11.22
N VAL A 9 -9.18 9.46 -10.68
CA VAL A 9 -8.45 8.22 -11.00
C VAL A 9 -8.57 7.87 -12.48
N CYS A 10 -9.75 7.98 -13.09
CA CYS A 10 -9.90 7.74 -14.52
C CYS A 10 -8.98 8.64 -15.35
N ARG A 11 -8.91 9.94 -15.02
CA ARG A 11 -8.01 10.88 -15.72
C ARG A 11 -6.55 10.50 -15.56
N ILE A 12 -6.16 10.01 -14.38
CA ILE A 12 -4.79 9.54 -14.17
C ILE A 12 -4.52 8.31 -15.05
N VAL A 13 -5.39 7.30 -15.01
CA VAL A 13 -5.22 6.03 -15.75
C VAL A 13 -5.22 6.27 -17.28
N GLU A 14 -5.92 7.28 -17.76
CA GLU A 14 -5.85 7.70 -19.17
C GLU A 14 -4.46 8.23 -19.57
N ASN A 15 -3.75 8.89 -18.65
CA ASN A 15 -2.41 9.43 -18.86
C ASN A 15 -1.28 8.44 -18.54
N ASP A 16 -1.46 7.63 -17.50
CA ASP A 16 -0.49 6.62 -17.04
C ASP A 16 -1.18 5.26 -16.88
N LYS A 17 -0.93 4.37 -17.86
CA LYS A 17 -1.51 3.02 -17.92
C LYS A 17 -0.68 1.96 -17.19
N ARG A 18 0.37 2.35 -16.48
CA ARG A 18 1.26 1.41 -15.77
C ARG A 18 0.56 0.75 -14.58
N TYR A 19 -0.42 1.43 -13.99
CA TYR A 19 -1.08 1.01 -12.77
C TYR A 19 -2.58 0.82 -12.99
N HIS A 20 -3.14 -0.25 -12.42
CA HIS A 20 -4.58 -0.50 -12.47
C HIS A 20 -5.34 0.54 -11.65
N SER A 21 -6.60 0.85 -11.99
CA SER A 21 -7.41 1.83 -11.24
C SER A 21 -7.54 1.48 -9.75
N SER A 22 -7.64 0.18 -9.45
CA SER A 22 -7.68 -0.35 -8.08
C SER A 22 -6.40 -0.09 -7.27
N ALA A 23 -5.25 0.13 -7.93
CA ALA A 23 -4.02 0.52 -7.27
C ALA A 23 -4.19 1.86 -6.53
N TYR A 24 -4.88 2.82 -7.15
CA TYR A 24 -5.12 4.15 -6.58
C TYR A 24 -6.07 4.10 -5.38
N GLU A 25 -7.09 3.25 -5.46
CA GLU A 25 -8.01 2.99 -4.33
C GLU A 25 -7.26 2.38 -3.16
N PHE A 26 -6.43 1.37 -3.45
CA PHE A 26 -5.58 0.71 -2.47
C PHE A 26 -4.61 1.68 -1.79
N ILE A 27 -3.91 2.53 -2.55
CA ILE A 27 -2.98 3.51 -1.99
C ILE A 27 -3.71 4.54 -1.12
N SER A 28 -4.90 4.99 -1.52
CA SER A 28 -5.72 5.88 -0.69
C SER A 28 -6.08 5.22 0.65
N GLY A 29 -6.47 3.94 0.62
CA GLY A 29 -6.68 3.13 1.82
C GLY A 29 -5.41 2.96 2.66
N ALA A 30 -4.28 2.68 2.02
CA ALA A 30 -2.98 2.48 2.67
C ALA A 30 -2.47 3.75 3.37
N VAL A 31 -2.63 4.93 2.75
CA VAL A 31 -2.30 6.22 3.37
C VAL A 31 -3.13 6.41 4.63
N SER A 32 -4.44 6.21 4.53
CA SER A 32 -5.36 6.33 5.67
C SER A 32 -4.99 5.34 6.78
N TYR A 33 -4.72 4.09 6.44
CA TYR A 33 -4.28 3.06 7.37
C TYR A 33 -2.98 3.44 8.09
N THR A 34 -1.99 3.92 7.32
CA THR A 34 -0.67 4.31 7.85
C THR A 34 -0.79 5.48 8.82
N ILE A 35 -1.57 6.51 8.46
CA ILE A 35 -1.84 7.65 9.34
C ILE A 35 -2.47 7.19 10.66
N HIS A 36 -3.51 6.35 10.60
CA HIS A 36 -4.17 5.85 11.81
C HIS A 36 -3.24 4.99 12.69
N LYS A 37 -2.37 4.19 12.06
CA LYS A 37 -1.41 3.35 12.78
C LYS A 37 -0.30 4.18 13.44
N THR A 38 0.19 5.22 12.76
CA THR A 38 1.20 6.14 13.29
C THR A 38 0.63 7.06 14.37
N ASP A 39 -0.62 7.52 14.24
CA ASP A 39 -1.33 8.35 15.24
C ASP A 39 -1.51 7.61 16.58
N ARG A 40 -1.78 6.29 16.54
CA ARG A 40 -1.77 5.44 17.75
C ARG A 40 -0.39 5.31 18.40
N ALA A 41 0.69 5.53 17.65
CA ALA A 41 2.06 5.36 18.13
C ALA A 41 2.73 6.67 18.56
N LYS A 42 2.31 7.83 18.04
CA LYS A 42 2.91 9.16 18.30
C LYS A 42 1.85 10.17 18.74
N ASN A 43 2.11 10.82 19.89
CA ASN A 43 1.31 11.86 20.57
C ASN A 43 0.53 12.82 19.62
N PRO A 44 -0.75 13.18 19.88
CA PRO A 44 -1.69 13.78 18.93
C PRO A 44 -1.49 15.28 18.59
N ARG A 45 -0.27 15.82 18.64
CA ARG A 45 0.00 17.27 18.51
C ARG A 45 0.97 17.68 17.39
N GLY A 46 1.44 16.75 16.56
CA GLY A 46 2.35 17.05 15.45
C GLY A 46 1.68 16.94 14.08
N SER A 47 2.09 17.76 13.13
CA SER A 47 1.67 17.67 11.73
C SER A 47 1.82 16.24 11.21
N ARG A 48 0.71 15.67 10.68
CA ARG A 48 0.59 14.29 10.20
C ARG A 48 1.30 14.11 8.87
N HIS A 49 2.62 14.12 8.89
CA HIS A 49 3.43 13.73 7.73
C HIS A 49 3.87 12.28 7.92
N ILE A 50 3.56 11.45 6.93
CA ILE A 50 4.09 10.09 6.82
C ILE A 50 5.24 10.14 5.80
N SER A 51 6.38 9.55 6.12
CA SER A 51 7.46 9.46 5.13
C SER A 51 7.11 8.45 4.03
N GLY A 52 7.78 8.54 2.87
CA GLY A 52 7.65 7.54 1.80
C GLY A 52 7.92 6.12 2.30
N GLN A 53 8.93 5.94 3.17
CA GLN A 53 9.24 4.63 3.75
C GLN A 53 8.14 4.13 4.69
N GLU A 54 7.57 5.02 5.52
CA GLU A 54 6.45 4.68 6.41
C GLU A 54 5.22 4.28 5.58
N LEU A 55 4.94 4.99 4.48
CA LEU A 55 3.83 4.66 3.59
C LEU A 55 4.05 3.32 2.88
N VAL A 56 5.24 3.02 2.37
CA VAL A 56 5.50 1.71 1.75
C VAL A 56 5.32 0.58 2.76
N ALA A 57 5.90 0.71 3.96
CA ALA A 57 5.73 -0.28 5.01
C ALA A 57 4.27 -0.45 5.44
N GLY A 58 3.54 0.67 5.57
CA GLY A 58 2.12 0.70 5.88
C GLY A 58 1.25 0.08 4.79
N ALA A 59 1.57 0.32 3.51
CA ALA A 59 0.91 -0.30 2.37
C ALA A 59 1.11 -1.81 2.34
N LEU A 60 2.32 -2.31 2.60
CA LEU A 60 2.58 -3.76 2.69
C LEU A 60 1.79 -4.40 3.84
N ALA A 61 1.73 -3.73 4.99
CA ALA A 61 0.93 -4.21 6.13
C ALA A 61 -0.57 -4.20 5.79
N TYR A 62 -1.05 -3.15 5.14
CA TYR A 62 -2.44 -3.02 4.72
C TYR A 62 -2.80 -4.09 3.68
N ALA A 63 -1.95 -4.37 2.70
CA ALA A 63 -2.16 -5.42 1.71
C ALA A 63 -2.29 -6.81 2.37
N LEU A 64 -1.43 -7.11 3.35
CA LEU A 64 -1.50 -8.36 4.09
C LEU A 64 -2.78 -8.46 4.93
N GLU A 65 -3.25 -7.36 5.52
CA GLU A 65 -4.51 -7.37 6.27
C GLU A 65 -5.75 -7.50 5.38
N GLN A 66 -5.72 -6.94 4.17
CA GLN A 66 -6.87 -7.00 3.24
C GLN A 66 -6.91 -8.29 2.41
N PHE A 67 -5.77 -8.76 1.92
CA PHE A 67 -5.68 -9.84 0.94
C PHE A 67 -4.97 -11.08 1.48
N GLY A 68 -4.34 -11.00 2.64
CA GLY A 68 -3.63 -12.11 3.27
C GLY A 68 -2.61 -12.75 2.31
N PRO A 69 -2.71 -14.06 2.03
CA PRO A 69 -1.76 -14.76 1.17
C PRO A 69 -1.83 -14.34 -0.30
N LEU A 70 -2.91 -13.67 -0.74
CA LEU A 70 -3.08 -13.19 -2.11
C LEU A 70 -2.49 -11.78 -2.32
N ALA A 71 -2.04 -11.11 -1.26
CA ALA A 71 -1.42 -9.79 -1.35
C ALA A 71 -0.33 -9.67 -2.43
N PRO A 72 0.66 -10.58 -2.56
CA PRO A 72 1.67 -10.47 -3.61
C PRO A 72 1.08 -10.49 -5.03
N ASP A 73 0.14 -11.39 -5.29
CA ASP A 73 -0.44 -11.56 -6.63
C ASP A 73 -1.37 -10.39 -7.00
N VAL A 74 -2.12 -9.87 -6.03
CA VAL A 74 -2.99 -8.69 -6.22
C VAL A 74 -2.16 -7.44 -6.51
N LEU A 75 -1.07 -7.21 -5.76
CA LEU A 75 -0.20 -6.06 -6.00
C LEU A 75 0.51 -6.16 -7.35
N GLU A 76 0.97 -7.36 -7.74
CA GLU A 76 1.60 -7.62 -9.03
C GLU A 76 0.64 -7.38 -10.20
N ASP A 77 -0.62 -7.85 -10.10
CA ASP A 77 -1.68 -7.62 -11.10
C ASP A 77 -1.97 -6.12 -11.28
N TRP A 78 -1.88 -5.33 -10.21
CA TRP A 78 -2.07 -3.89 -10.25
C TRP A 78 -0.86 -3.09 -10.74
N GLY A 79 0.25 -3.77 -11.06
CA GLY A 79 1.50 -3.16 -11.51
C GLY A 79 2.39 -2.64 -10.39
N ILE A 80 2.18 -3.08 -9.14
CA ILE A 80 2.99 -2.70 -7.97
C ILE A 80 4.01 -3.82 -7.70
N ALA A 81 5.24 -3.66 -8.18
CA ALA A 81 6.31 -4.63 -7.99
C ALA A 81 7.40 -4.14 -7.02
N GLU A 82 7.65 -2.84 -6.98
CA GLU A 82 8.63 -2.22 -6.11
C GLU A 82 8.07 -1.01 -5.36
N GLY A 83 8.76 -0.57 -4.31
CA GLY A 83 8.36 0.60 -3.54
C GLY A 83 8.26 1.85 -4.41
N ARG A 84 9.10 1.96 -5.45
CA ARG A 84 9.04 3.05 -6.43
C ARG A 84 7.68 3.13 -7.14
N ASP A 85 7.01 2.01 -7.38
CA ASP A 85 5.68 2.00 -7.99
C ASP A 85 4.64 2.67 -7.10
N ILE A 86 4.70 2.39 -5.80
CA ILE A 86 3.89 3.08 -4.79
C ILE A 86 4.16 4.58 -4.84
N GLY A 87 5.42 4.98 -4.91
CA GLY A 87 5.81 6.38 -5.08
C GLY A 87 5.21 7.01 -6.34
N ASN A 88 5.31 6.34 -7.48
CA ASN A 88 4.74 6.83 -8.74
C ASN A 88 3.22 7.02 -8.63
N ILE A 89 2.49 6.06 -8.04
CA ILE A 89 1.05 6.17 -7.81
C ILE A 89 0.73 7.37 -6.92
N VAL A 90 1.45 7.55 -5.80
CA VAL A 90 1.26 8.68 -4.88
C VAL A 90 1.49 10.01 -5.61
N TYR A 91 2.55 10.13 -6.40
CA TYR A 91 2.82 11.35 -7.16
C TYR A 91 1.79 11.61 -8.27
N ASN A 92 1.29 10.56 -8.92
CA ASN A 92 0.19 10.67 -9.87
C ASN A 92 -1.08 11.22 -9.18
N MET A 93 -1.34 10.80 -7.94
CA MET A 93 -2.45 11.34 -7.12
C MET A 93 -2.19 12.79 -6.66
N ILE A 94 -0.95 13.17 -6.37
CA ILE A 94 -0.58 14.56 -6.04
C ILE A 94 -0.84 15.50 -7.23
N GLN A 95 -0.54 15.04 -8.45
CA GLN A 95 -0.76 15.85 -9.67
C GLN A 95 -2.23 16.22 -9.91
N VAL A 96 -3.16 15.43 -9.40
CA VAL A 96 -4.61 15.69 -9.48
C VAL A 96 -5.20 16.18 -8.15
N GLU A 97 -4.36 16.63 -7.23
CA GLU A 97 -4.75 17.21 -5.94
C GLU A 97 -5.55 16.24 -5.03
N LEU A 98 -5.44 14.93 -5.26
CA LEU A 98 -6.03 13.91 -4.37
C LEU A 98 -5.19 13.69 -3.10
N LEU A 99 -3.89 13.94 -3.18
CA LEU A 99 -2.93 13.87 -2.08
C LEU A 99 -2.06 15.13 -2.09
N SER A 100 -1.46 15.44 -0.94
CA SER A 100 -0.47 16.51 -0.80
C SER A 100 0.85 15.95 -0.28
N ALA A 101 1.96 16.40 -0.85
CA ALA A 101 3.31 16.12 -0.38
C ALA A 101 3.95 17.37 0.24
N SER A 102 4.88 17.15 1.15
CA SER A 102 5.76 18.21 1.65
C SER A 102 6.81 18.57 0.60
N PRO A 103 7.37 19.79 0.63
CA PRO A 103 8.42 20.20 -0.32
C PRO A 103 9.72 19.38 -0.20
N GLU A 104 9.91 18.69 0.92
CA GLU A 104 11.06 17.81 1.17
C GLU A 104 10.84 16.38 0.65
N ASP A 105 9.59 15.99 0.35
CA ASP A 105 9.27 14.64 -0.11
C ASP A 105 9.73 14.45 -1.57
N SER A 106 10.39 13.32 -1.80
CA SER A 106 10.89 12.92 -3.11
C SER A 106 10.37 11.53 -3.52
N ARG A 107 10.31 11.28 -4.83
CA ARG A 107 10.04 9.92 -5.36
C ARG A 107 11.06 8.90 -4.86
N SER A 108 12.27 9.35 -4.51
CA SER A 108 13.34 8.49 -4.02
C SER A 108 13.09 7.95 -2.63
N ASP A 109 12.24 8.59 -1.82
CA ASP A 109 11.86 8.12 -0.47
C ASP A 109 11.12 6.78 -0.49
N PHE A 110 10.66 6.37 -1.68
CA PHE A 110 9.96 5.11 -1.90
C PHE A 110 10.87 3.97 -2.36
N ASN A 111 12.17 4.21 -2.60
CA ASN A 111 13.13 3.21 -3.09
C ASN A 111 13.63 2.25 -1.98
N CYS A 112 12.74 1.70 -1.17
CA CYS A 112 13.10 0.84 -0.03
C CYS A 112 12.90 -0.66 -0.28
N TYR A 113 11.99 -1.03 -1.18
CA TYR A 113 11.66 -2.43 -1.47
C TYR A 113 11.75 -2.69 -2.97
N PRO A 114 12.82 -3.33 -3.47
CA PRO A 114 12.99 -3.60 -4.90
C PRO A 114 12.16 -4.80 -5.41
N ASP A 115 11.64 -5.63 -4.51
CA ASP A 115 10.85 -6.82 -4.84
C ASP A 115 9.78 -7.02 -3.75
N ILE A 116 8.65 -6.32 -3.91
CA ILE A 116 7.51 -6.40 -2.99
C ILE A 116 6.85 -7.80 -3.04
N PRO A 117 6.48 -8.35 -4.22
CA PRO A 117 5.82 -9.65 -4.28
C PRO A 117 6.67 -10.76 -3.68
N GLY A 118 7.97 -10.82 -3.99
CA GLY A 118 8.87 -11.81 -3.42
C GLY A 118 9.13 -11.61 -1.92
N PHE A 119 9.17 -10.36 -1.43
CA PHE A 119 9.22 -10.09 0.00
C PHE A 119 7.99 -10.61 0.73
N LEU A 120 6.79 -10.37 0.20
CA LEU A 120 5.54 -10.83 0.80
C LEU A 120 5.43 -12.36 0.77
N ARG A 121 5.75 -12.99 -0.37
CA ARG A 121 5.75 -14.46 -0.50
C ARG A 121 6.66 -15.11 0.55
N ARG A 122 7.91 -14.64 0.68
CA ARG A 122 8.85 -15.14 1.71
C ARG A 122 8.28 -15.00 3.13
N LYS A 123 7.73 -13.82 3.45
CA LYS A 123 7.15 -13.56 4.76
C LYS A 123 5.96 -14.49 5.08
N LEU A 124 5.09 -14.75 4.10
CA LEU A 124 3.94 -15.65 4.23
C LEU A 124 4.35 -17.11 4.41
N ASP A 125 5.40 -17.55 3.71
CA ASP A 125 6.03 -18.87 3.89
C ASP A 125 6.57 -19.05 5.32
N GLU A 126 7.26 -18.04 5.85
CA GLU A 126 7.80 -18.04 7.21
C GLU A 126 6.70 -18.13 8.28
N GLU A 127 5.62 -17.35 8.11
CA GLU A 127 4.46 -17.37 9.00
C GLU A 127 3.74 -18.73 8.96
N SER A 128 3.58 -19.32 7.77
CA SER A 128 2.91 -20.62 7.58
C SER A 128 3.67 -21.77 8.26
N ARG A 129 5.01 -21.71 8.27
CA ARG A 129 5.84 -22.70 8.98
C ARG A 129 5.76 -22.58 10.50
N ASN A 130 5.29 -21.45 11.00
CA ASN A 130 5.19 -21.17 12.43
C ASN A 130 3.80 -21.52 13.02
N ILE A 131 2.86 -22.01 12.20
CA ILE A 131 1.54 -22.40 12.66
C ILE A 131 1.65 -23.77 13.35
N PRO A 132 1.35 -23.88 14.67
CA PRO A 132 1.33 -25.16 15.35
C PRO A 132 0.25 -26.04 14.72
N SER A 133 0.59 -27.29 14.41
CA SER A 133 -0.33 -28.29 13.86
C SER A 133 -1.50 -28.54 14.82
N VAL A 134 -2.61 -27.83 14.63
CA VAL A 134 -3.85 -28.08 15.38
C VAL A 134 -4.49 -29.35 14.81
N LYS A 135 -4.68 -30.37 15.65
CA LYS A 135 -5.43 -31.57 15.24
C LYS A 135 -6.83 -31.14 14.79
N PRO A 136 -7.28 -31.55 13.57
CA PRO A 136 -8.61 -31.16 13.11
C PRO A 136 -9.68 -31.69 14.08
N PRO A 137 -10.69 -30.88 14.43
CA PRO A 137 -11.79 -31.35 15.26
C PRO A 137 -12.57 -32.42 14.51
N PHE A 138 -12.85 -33.54 15.19
CA PHE A 138 -13.81 -34.51 14.69
C PHE A 138 -15.20 -33.87 14.76
N ILE A 139 -15.78 -33.58 13.59
CA ILE A 139 -17.20 -33.27 13.48
C ILE A 139 -17.91 -34.62 13.35
N ALA A 140 -18.75 -34.96 14.33
CA ALA A 140 -19.60 -36.15 14.38
C ALA A 140 -21.07 -35.76 14.18
#